data_AF-A0A2D7IHR1-F1
#
_entry.id   AF-A0A2D7IHR1-F1
#
_cell.length_a   1.000
_cell.length_b   1.000
_cell.length_c   1.000
_cell.angle_alpha   90.00
_cell.angle_beta   90.00
_cell.angle_gamma   90.00
#
_symmetry.space_group_name_H-M   'P 1'
#
loop_
_entity.id
_entity.type
_entity.pdbx_description
1 polymer ?
#
loop_
_entity_poly.entity_id
_entity_poly.type
_entity_poly.pdbx_seq_one_letter_code
_entity_poly.pdbx_strand_id
1 'polypeptide(L)'
;MSSSSKIRRSLVKTLTWRILATTDTFLISWLITGEITYAGAIAGVEVITKMGLYYAHERGWSKIKWGYVGKDHHTHIWPHAEDFTEVKYDFRDKK
;
A
#
# COMPACT_ATOMS: atom_id res chain seq x y z
N MET A 1 0.21 -26.59 -7.30
CA MET A 1 0.24 -25.12 -7.20
C MET A 1 0.04 -24.68 -5.75
N SER A 2 1.05 -24.13 -5.06
CA SER A 2 0.95 -23.62 -3.69
C SER A 2 1.08 -22.09 -3.67
N SER A 3 -0.04 -21.39 -3.85
CA SER A 3 -0.14 -19.92 -3.76
C SER A 3 -0.69 -19.43 -2.41
N SER A 4 -0.93 -20.31 -1.44
CA SER A 4 -1.54 -19.97 -0.13
C SER A 4 -0.52 -19.50 0.94
N SER A 5 0.78 -19.74 0.75
CA SER A 5 1.81 -19.52 1.78
C SER A 5 2.13 -18.04 2.05
N LYS A 6 1.99 -17.16 1.05
CA LYS A 6 2.34 -15.73 1.19
C LYS A 6 1.34 -14.95 2.05
N ILE A 7 0.03 -15.17 1.85
CA ILE A 7 -1.04 -14.48 2.58
C ILE A 7 -1.00 -14.87 4.07
N ARG A 8 -0.85 -16.16 4.37
CA ARG A 8 -0.81 -16.67 5.75
C ARG A 8 0.35 -16.08 6.56
N ARG A 9 1.52 -15.94 5.95
CA ARG A 9 2.69 -15.29 6.57
C ARG A 9 2.47 -13.79 6.81
N SER A 10 1.82 -13.09 5.87
CA SER A 10 1.50 -11.66 6.01
C SER A 10 0.47 -11.39 7.11
N LEU A 11 -0.55 -12.25 7.24
CA LEU A 11 -1.55 -12.17 8.31
C LEU A 11 -0.93 -12.39 9.68
N VAL A 12 -0.11 -13.43 9.84
CA VAL A 12 0.60 -13.70 11.10
C VAL A 12 1.51 -12.52 11.47
N LYS A 13 2.30 -12.01 10.51
CA LYS A 13 3.17 -10.85 10.74
C LYS A 13 2.37 -9.61 11.19
N THR A 14 1.23 -9.36 10.55
CA THR A 14 0.36 -8.23 10.90
C THR A 14 -0.23 -8.41 12.30
N LEU A 15 -0.67 -9.61 12.65
CA LEU A 15 -1.22 -9.91 13.97
C LEU A 15 -0.15 -9.76 15.06
N THR A 16 1.06 -10.28 14.85
CA THR A 16 2.19 -10.09 15.78
C THR A 16 2.49 -8.60 15.98
N TRP A 17 2.54 -7.82 14.90
CA TRP A 17 2.76 -6.38 14.99
C TRP A 17 1.65 -5.67 15.78
N ARG A 18 0.40 -6.09 15.61
CA ARG A 18 -0.75 -5.52 16.35
C ARG A 18 -0.69 -5.87 17.83
N ILE A 19 -0.38 -7.12 18.18
CA ILE A 19 -0.25 -7.54 19.58
C ILE A 19 0.87 -6.77 20.26
N LEU A 20 2.03 -6.64 19.61
CA LEU A 20 3.15 -5.85 20.15
C LEU A 20 2.76 -4.39 20.39
N ALA A 21 2.15 -3.73 19.39
CA ALA A 21 1.73 -2.34 19.52
C ALA A 21 0.71 -2.13 20.67
N THR A 22 -0.31 -2.98 20.77
CA THR A 22 -1.30 -2.86 21.85
C THR A 22 -0.68 -3.13 23.23
N THR A 23 0.28 -4.07 23.30
CA THR A 23 0.96 -4.40 24.56
C THR A 23 1.88 -3.26 25.00
N ASP A 24 2.58 -2.63 24.06
CA ASP A 24 3.48 -1.50 24.32
C ASP A 24 2.71 -0.31 24.92
N THR A 25 1.60 0.09 24.30
CA THR A 25 0.74 1.17 24.81
C THR A 25 0.16 0.84 26.18
N PHE A 26 -0.28 -0.41 26.39
CA PHE A 26 -0.81 -0.84 27.69
C PHE A 26 0.27 -0.77 28.78
N LEU A 27 1.48 -1.27 28.51
CA LEU A 27 2.58 -1.25 29.48
C LEU A 27 3.05 0.17 29.79
N ILE A 28 3.22 1.01 28.77
CA ILE A 28 3.59 2.42 28.96
C ILE A 28 2.52 3.14 29.79
N SER A 29 1.25 2.96 29.44
CA SER A 29 0.18 3.59 30.19
C SER A 29 0.05 3.05 31.61
N TRP A 30 0.26 1.76 31.84
CA TRP A 30 0.23 1.19 33.19
C TRP A 30 1.39 1.68 34.03
N LEU A 31 2.59 1.80 33.46
CA LEU A 31 3.78 2.29 34.15
C LEU A 31 3.66 3.77 34.54
N ILE A 32 2.97 4.57 33.74
CA ILE A 32 2.71 5.99 34.04
C ILE A 32 1.60 6.14 35.10
N THR A 33 0.51 5.39 34.98
CA THR A 33 -0.69 5.62 35.82
C THR A 33 -0.74 4.74 37.06
N GLY A 34 -0.02 3.61 37.10
CA GLY A 34 -0.06 2.59 38.18
C GLY A 34 -1.34 1.74 38.22
N GLU A 35 -2.39 2.16 37.52
CA GLU A 35 -3.74 1.61 37.58
C GLU A 35 -4.16 0.95 36.25
N ILE A 36 -4.61 -0.31 36.31
CA ILE A 36 -4.94 -1.14 35.14
C ILE A 36 -6.11 -0.57 34.35
N THR A 37 -7.09 0.05 35.02
CA THR A 37 -8.28 0.63 34.39
C THR A 37 -7.93 1.73 33.39
N TYR A 38 -7.01 2.62 33.75
CA TYR A 38 -6.58 3.71 32.87
C TYR A 38 -5.73 3.20 31.71
N ALA A 39 -4.88 2.20 31.95
CA ALA A 39 -4.08 1.56 30.91
C ALA A 39 -4.95 0.90 29.82
N GLY A 40 -6.00 0.20 30.24
CA GLY A 40 -6.99 -0.37 29.32
C GLY A 40 -7.74 0.71 28.53
N ALA A 41 -8.14 1.79 29.19
CA ALA A 41 -8.83 2.90 28.53
C ALA A 41 -7.96 3.58 27.46
N ILE A 42 -6.69 3.85 27.75
CA ILE A 42 -5.75 4.48 26.82
C ILE A 42 -5.48 3.57 25.61
N ALA A 43 -5.20 2.28 25.84
CA ALA A 43 -5.02 1.31 24.77
C ALA A 43 -6.27 1.18 23.88
N GLY A 44 -7.47 1.17 24.49
CA GLY A 44 -8.73 1.12 23.76
C GLY A 44 -8.97 2.36 22.90
N VAL A 45 -8.75 3.55 23.47
CA VAL A 45 -8.87 4.83 22.74
C VAL A 45 -7.86 4.92 21.60
N GLU A 46 -6.62 4.45 21.79
CA GLU A 46 -5.61 4.44 20.73
C GLU A 46 -6.08 3.64 19.52
N VAL A 47 -6.58 2.41 19.73
CA VAL A 47 -7.07 1.56 18.64
C VAL A 47 -8.23 2.21 17.89
N ILE A 48 -9.23 2.73 18.61
CA ILE A 48 -10.41 3.38 18.01
C ILE A 48 -9.98 4.63 17.22
N THR A 49 -9.12 5.45 17.81
CA THR A 49 -8.63 6.69 17.17
C THR A 49 -7.88 6.38 15.88
N LYS A 50 -7.01 5.36 15.89
CA LYS A 50 -6.22 4.96 14.72
C LYS A 50 -7.10 4.39 13.60
N MET A 51 -8.15 3.64 13.95
CA MET A 51 -9.14 3.17 12.97
C MET A 51 -9.94 4.33 12.37
N GLY A 52 -10.41 5.26 13.20
CA GLY A 52 -11.13 6.45 12.75
C GLY A 52 -10.27 7.34 11.85
N LEU A 53 -9.02 7.61 12.24
CA LEU A 53 -8.05 8.36 11.44
C LEU A 53 -7.76 7.67 10.10
N TYR A 54 -7.54 6.35 10.09
CA TYR A 54 -7.29 5.63 8.85
C TYR A 54 -8.49 5.71 7.89
N TYR A 55 -9.70 5.51 8.41
CA TYR A 55 -10.92 5.64 7.61
C TYR A 55 -11.10 7.06 7.06
N ALA A 56 -10.92 8.08 7.90
CA ALA A 56 -11.03 9.48 7.49
C ALA A 56 -9.94 9.85 6.48
N HIS A 57 -8.71 9.35 6.66
CA HIS A 57 -7.59 9.53 5.75
C HIS A 57 -7.91 8.93 4.38
N GLU A 58 -8.35 7.67 4.32
CA GLU A 58 -8.74 7.02 3.06
C GLU A 58 -9.89 7.75 2.38
N ARG A 59 -10.89 8.20 3.15
CA ARG A 59 -12.04 8.94 2.62
C ARG A 59 -11.65 10.33 2.13
N GLY A 60 -10.72 11.00 2.81
CA GLY A 60 -10.15 12.28 2.38
C GLY A 60 -9.30 12.12 1.13
N TRP A 61 -8.47 11.09 1.08
CA TRP A 61 -7.61 10.77 -0.06
C TRP A 61 -8.42 10.40 -1.30
N SER A 62 -9.51 9.64 -1.14
CA SER A 62 -10.45 9.33 -2.23
C SER A 62 -11.08 10.58 -2.87
N LYS A 63 -11.19 11.69 -2.14
CA LYS A 63 -11.68 12.97 -2.68
C LYS A 63 -10.58 13.78 -3.37
N ILE A 64 -9.32 13.49 -3.08
CA ILE A 64 -8.17 14.15 -3.66
C ILE A 64 -7.81 13.42 -4.96
N LYS A 65 -8.20 14.00 -6.10
CA LYS A 65 -7.71 13.57 -7.44
C LYS A 65 -6.28 14.08 -7.64
N TRP A 66 -5.33 13.61 -6.84
CA TRP A 66 -3.92 13.94 -7.03
C TRP A 66 -3.32 12.99 -8.06
N GLY A 67 -2.78 13.54 -9.15
CA GLY A 67 -2.11 12.76 -10.19
C GLY A 67 -3.02 12.20 -11.28
N TYR A 68 -4.07 12.92 -11.69
CA TYR A 68 -4.78 12.60 -12.94
C TYR A 68 -3.84 12.83 -14.13
N VAL A 69 -2.98 11.85 -14.44
CA VAL A 69 -2.25 11.79 -15.70
C VAL A 69 -3.29 11.45 -16.76
N GLY A 70 -3.61 12.42 -17.61
CA GLY A 70 -4.54 12.20 -18.71
C GLY A 70 -3.98 11.12 -19.63
N LYS A 71 -4.81 10.09 -19.88
CA LYS A 71 -4.64 9.00 -20.86
C LYS A 71 -3.27 8.98 -21.51
N ASP A 72 -2.35 8.29 -20.85
CA ASP A 72 -1.09 7.85 -21.44
C ASP A 72 -1.47 7.18 -22.76
N HIS A 73 -1.11 7.84 -23.86
CA HIS A 73 -1.10 7.17 -25.15
C HIS A 73 -0.20 5.97 -24.95
N HIS A 74 -0.67 4.79 -25.33
CA HIS A 74 0.10 3.56 -25.29
C HIS A 74 1.38 3.83 -26.09
N THR A 75 2.44 4.25 -25.40
CA THR A 75 3.76 4.30 -25.98
C THR A 75 4.06 2.85 -26.27
N HIS A 76 4.21 2.54 -27.55
CA HIS A 76 4.67 1.25 -28.00
C HIS A 76 6.13 1.11 -27.52
N ILE A 77 6.31 0.62 -26.30
CA ILE A 77 7.61 0.52 -25.63
C ILE A 77 8.43 -0.64 -26.21
N TRP A 78 7.78 -1.58 -26.91
CA TRP A 78 8.42 -2.77 -27.45
C TRP A 78 8.22 -2.86 -28.97
N PRO A 79 9.31 -3.04 -29.75
CA PRO A 79 9.21 -3.37 -31.16
C PRO A 79 8.59 -4.76 -31.34
N HIS A 80 7.63 -4.88 -32.25
CA HIS A 80 7.06 -6.17 -32.66
C HIS A 80 8.03 -6.88 -33.59
N ALA A 81 7.85 -8.19 -33.76
CA ALA A 81 8.67 -9.00 -34.67
C ALA A 81 8.72 -8.43 -36.11
N GLU A 82 7.66 -7.71 -36.52
CA GLU A 82 7.55 -7.01 -37.80
C GLU A 82 8.44 -5.77 -37.94
N ASP A 83 8.79 -5.10 -36.84
CA ASP A 83 9.71 -3.95 -36.82
C ASP A 83 11.17 -4.36 -37.10
N PHE A 84 11.47 -5.66 -37.01
CA PHE A 84 12.77 -6.22 -37.33
C PHE A 84 12.86 -6.75 -38.77
N THR A 85 11.82 -6.55 -39.59
CA THR A 85 11.92 -6.85 -41.02
C THR A 85 12.85 -5.85 -41.70
N GLU A 86 13.72 -6.32 -42.61
CA GLU A 86 14.64 -5.43 -43.34
C GLU A 86 13.84 -4.39 -44.12
N VAL A 87 13.95 -3.14 -43.72
CA VAL A 87 13.53 -2.01 -44.55
C VAL A 87 14.43 -2.01 -45.79
N LYS A 88 13.91 -2.51 -46.92
CA LYS A 88 14.56 -2.35 -48.23
C LYS A 88 14.58 -0.87 -48.57
N TYR A 89 15.68 -0.20 -48.24
CA TYR A 89 15.95 1.14 -48.74
C TYR A 89 16.10 1.07 -50.26
N ASP A 90 15.10 1.55 -51.01
CA ASP A 90 15.21 1.68 -52.46
C ASP A 90 15.87 3.01 -52.80
N PHE A 91 17.15 2.96 -53.17
CA PHE A 91 17.93 4.13 -53.56
C PHE A 91 17.46 4.75 -54.89
N ARG A 92 16.52 4.13 -55.61
CA ARG A 92 16.00 4.62 -56.89
C ARG A 92 14.94 5.72 -56.75
N ASP A 93 14.37 5.91 -55.56
CA ASP A 93 13.38 6.98 -55.30
C ASP A 93 14.01 8.37 -55.11
N LYS A 94 15.36 8.48 -55.11
CA LYS A 94 16.03 9.77 -55.21
C LYS A 94 16.37 10.10 -56.66
N LYS A 95 15.37 10.58 -57.42
CA LYS A 95 15.62 11.49 -58.54
C LYS A 95 14.41 12.35 -58.87
#